data_AF-A0A139R833-F1
#
_entry.id   AF-A0A139R833-F1
#
_cell.length_a   1.000
_cell.length_b   1.000
_cell.length_c   1.000
_cell.angle_alpha   90.00
_cell.angle_beta   90.00
_cell.angle_gamma   90.00
#
_symmetry.space_group_name_H-M   'P 1'
#
loop_
_entity.id
_entity.type
_entity.pdbx_description
1 polymer ?
#
loop_
_entity_poly.entity_id
_entity_poly.type
_entity_poly.pdbx_seq_one_letter_code
_entity_poly.pdbx_strand_id
1 'polypeptide(L)'
;MAANAAYVLKKAEAAEFGDLTIGDTTYHYAYVTASKQMSEIGNALTSLQDVDFGLVINNGALSFRVAKDKDVDVSLVAAAFNGGGHAKASGAKLRLDWPAILQQAVTTEN
;
A
#
# COMPACT_ATOMS: atom_id res chain seq x y z
N MET A 1 -0.72 18.78 -22.45
CA MET A 1 -0.98 17.60 -21.60
C MET A 1 0.09 17.44 -20.49
N ALA A 2 0.32 18.46 -19.66
CA ALA A 2 1.44 18.46 -18.68
C ALA A 2 1.01 18.45 -17.20
N ALA A 3 -0.25 18.78 -16.89
CA ALA A 3 -0.72 18.89 -15.50
C ALA A 3 -0.74 17.54 -14.75
N ASN A 4 -0.94 16.44 -15.49
CA ASN A 4 -1.08 15.11 -14.93
C ASN A 4 0.25 14.55 -14.40
N ALA A 5 1.37 14.81 -15.10
CA ALA A 5 2.69 14.31 -14.68
C ALA A 5 3.21 15.03 -13.43
N ALA A 6 3.02 16.35 -13.35
CA ALA A 6 3.43 17.13 -12.18
C ALA A 6 2.64 16.73 -10.92
N TYR A 7 1.35 16.40 -11.06
CA TYR A 7 0.54 15.92 -9.95
C TYR A 7 1.03 14.55 -9.43
N VAL A 8 1.32 13.62 -10.35
CA VAL A 8 1.83 12.29 -10.00
C VAL A 8 3.18 12.39 -9.30
N LEU A 9 4.11 13.19 -9.83
CA LEU A 9 5.43 13.44 -9.21
C LEU A 9 5.30 14.03 -7.82
N LYS A 10 4.54 15.12 -7.66
CA LYS A 10 4.34 15.75 -6.34
C LYS A 10 3.72 14.78 -5.32
N LYS A 11 2.87 13.86 -5.77
CA LYS A 11 2.30 12.82 -4.91
C LYS A 11 3.29 11.71 -4.60
N ALA A 12 4.12 11.30 -5.55
CA ALA A 12 5.21 10.35 -5.29
C ALA A 12 6.26 10.93 -4.35
N GLU A 13 6.56 12.24 -4.44
CA GLU A 13 7.44 12.93 -3.47
C GLU A 13 6.80 13.08 -2.08
N ALA A 14 5.48 13.24 -2.03
CA ALA A 14 4.72 13.23 -0.78
C ALA A 14 4.34 11.82 -0.31
N ALA A 15 4.93 10.79 -0.90
CA ALA A 15 4.72 9.42 -0.45
C ALA A 15 5.45 9.20 0.86
N GLU A 16 4.76 8.53 1.77
CA GLU A 16 5.34 8.08 3.02
C GLU A 16 5.82 6.64 2.85
N PHE A 17 6.88 6.28 3.55
CA PHE A 17 7.44 4.94 3.52
C PHE A 17 7.15 4.26 4.85
N GLY A 18 6.84 2.98 4.80
CA GLY A 18 6.63 2.16 5.97
C GLY A 18 7.19 0.77 5.75
N ASP A 19 7.47 0.09 6.86
CA ASP A 19 7.94 -1.27 6.86
C ASP A 19 6.84 -2.14 7.45
N LEU A 20 6.43 -3.16 6.69
CA LEU A 20 5.44 -4.13 7.12
C LEU A 20 6.12 -5.47 7.31
N THR A 21 6.19 -5.92 8.56
CA THR A 21 6.68 -7.27 8.87
C THR A 21 5.49 -8.23 8.94
N ILE A 22 5.48 -9.24 8.07
CA ILE A 22 4.48 -10.32 8.08
C ILE A 22 5.23 -11.64 8.28
N GLY A 23 5.05 -12.25 9.45
CA GLY A 23 5.84 -13.42 9.84
C GLY A 23 7.32 -13.06 9.93
N ASP A 24 8.17 -13.77 9.19
CA ASP A 24 9.62 -13.55 9.14
C ASP A 24 10.07 -12.62 7.99
N THR A 25 9.14 -12.12 7.17
CA THR A 25 9.47 -11.26 6.01
C THR A 25 9.14 -9.80 6.31
N THR A 26 10.12 -8.92 6.13
CA THR A 26 9.92 -7.46 6.17
C THR A 26 9.73 -6.94 4.74
N TYR A 27 8.64 -6.22 4.51
CA TYR A 27 8.31 -5.59 3.24
C TYR A 27 8.36 -4.07 3.37
N HIS A 28 9.12 -3.42 2.51
CA HIS A 28 9.19 -1.97 2.45
C HIS A 28 8.12 -1.44 1.49
N TYR A 29 7.21 -0.57 1.95
CA TYR A 29 6.14 -0.06 1.11
C TYR A 29 6.06 1.46 1.14
N ALA A 30 5.70 2.05 0.00
CA ALA A 30 5.43 3.47 -0.10
C ALA A 30 3.93 3.69 -0.24
N TYR A 31 3.35 4.59 0.56
CA TYR A 31 1.94 4.92 0.50
C TYR A 31 1.67 6.40 0.31
N VAL A 32 0.56 6.71 -0.37
CA VAL A 32 0.10 8.09 -0.52
C VAL A 32 -1.41 8.18 -0.56
N THR A 33 -1.93 9.28 -0.04
CA THR A 33 -3.34 9.63 -0.15
C THR A 33 -3.61 10.38 -1.47
N ALA A 34 -4.44 9.81 -2.33
CA ALA A 34 -4.82 10.43 -3.59
C ALA A 34 -6.25 10.08 -4.00
N SER A 35 -7.00 11.08 -4.46
CA SER A 35 -8.37 10.93 -4.95
C SER A 35 -8.47 10.79 -6.47
N LYS A 36 -7.37 11.02 -7.19
CA LYS A 36 -7.29 10.97 -8.66
C LYS A 36 -5.97 10.33 -9.09
N GLN A 37 -5.92 9.80 -10.32
CA GLN A 37 -4.71 9.22 -10.94
C GLN A 37 -4.03 8.11 -10.12
N MET A 38 -4.83 7.30 -9.42
CA MET A 38 -4.34 6.26 -8.51
C MET A 38 -3.48 5.21 -9.22
N SER A 39 -3.78 4.91 -10.49
CA SER A 39 -3.01 3.96 -11.29
C SER A 39 -1.62 4.49 -11.61
N GLU A 40 -1.51 5.74 -12.08
CA GLU A 40 -0.24 6.38 -12.41
C GLU A 40 0.61 6.62 -11.17
N ILE A 41 -0.02 7.09 -10.08
CA ILE A 41 0.63 7.28 -8.78
C ILE A 41 1.14 5.94 -8.25
N GLY A 42 0.29 4.90 -8.21
CA GLY A 42 0.69 3.59 -7.74
C GLY A 42 1.85 3.00 -8.53
N ASN A 43 1.88 3.20 -9.85
CA ASN A 43 2.99 2.77 -10.69
C ASN A 43 4.29 3.58 -10.44
N ALA A 44 4.16 4.89 -10.21
CA ALA A 44 5.30 5.73 -9.84
C ALA A 44 5.89 5.31 -8.48
N LEU A 45 5.04 4.99 -7.49
CA LEU A 45 5.49 4.49 -6.19
C LEU A 45 6.24 3.17 -6.29
N THR A 46 5.76 2.23 -7.12
CA THR A 46 6.48 0.96 -7.36
C THR A 46 7.81 1.13 -8.09
N SER A 47 8.05 2.30 -8.70
CA SER A 47 9.31 2.61 -9.37
C SER A 47 10.33 3.27 -8.43
N LEU A 48 9.95 3.55 -7.18
CA LEU A 48 10.87 4.08 -6.17
C LEU A 48 11.86 3.00 -5.73
N GLN A 49 13.09 3.43 -5.45
CA GLN A 49 14.13 2.55 -4.94
C GLN A 49 13.76 2.08 -3.52
N ASP A 50 14.10 0.84 -3.18
CA ASP A 50 13.81 0.22 -1.87
C ASP A 50 12.33 0.10 -1.49
N VAL A 51 11.43 0.13 -2.49
CA VAL A 51 9.98 -0.09 -2.29
C VAL A 51 9.52 -1.38 -2.93
N ASP A 52 9.04 -2.32 -2.14
CA ASP A 52 8.48 -3.61 -2.56
C ASP A 52 7.11 -3.46 -3.20
N PHE A 53 6.26 -2.60 -2.63
CA PHE A 53 4.96 -2.28 -3.21
C PHE A 53 4.50 -0.86 -2.91
N GLY A 54 3.73 -0.29 -3.84
CA GLY A 54 3.08 1.00 -3.72
C GLY A 54 1.65 0.86 -3.22
N LEU A 55 1.23 1.75 -2.33
CA LEU A 55 -0.11 1.79 -1.74
C LEU A 55 -0.74 3.16 -2.00
N VAL A 56 -1.93 3.16 -2.59
CA VAL A 56 -2.70 4.38 -2.79
C VAL A 56 -3.97 4.33 -1.96
N ILE A 57 -4.13 5.32 -1.08
CA ILE A 57 -5.26 5.44 -0.17
C ILE A 57 -6.23 6.47 -0.75
N ASN A 58 -7.46 6.04 -1.01
CA ASN A 58 -8.53 6.90 -1.51
C ASN A 58 -9.81 6.71 -0.68
N ASN A 59 -10.14 7.69 0.15
CA ASN A 59 -11.42 7.79 0.86
C ASN A 59 -11.87 6.47 1.54
N GLY A 60 -10.93 5.75 2.17
CA GLY A 60 -11.18 4.46 2.84
C GLY A 60 -10.99 3.22 1.97
N ALA A 61 -10.62 3.36 0.70
CA ALA A 61 -10.15 2.27 -0.14
C ALA A 61 -8.62 2.27 -0.24
N LEU A 62 -8.01 1.12 -0.03
CA LEU A 62 -6.59 0.84 -0.15
C LEU A 62 -6.34 0.12 -1.49
N SER A 63 -5.47 0.66 -2.32
CA SER A 63 -5.07 0.05 -3.58
C SER A 63 -3.58 -0.30 -3.54
N PHE A 64 -3.28 -1.59 -3.51
CA PHE A 64 -1.92 -2.11 -3.50
C PHE A 64 -1.44 -2.39 -4.94
N ARG A 65 -0.19 -2.01 -5.23
CA ARG A 65 0.47 -2.18 -6.53
C ARG A 65 1.87 -2.73 -6.29
N VAL A 66 2.27 -3.74 -7.04
CA VAL A 66 3.64 -4.28 -6.99
C VAL A 66 4.34 -3.97 -8.30
N ALA A 67 5.64 -3.67 -8.25
CA ALA A 67 6.44 -3.57 -9.45
C ALA A 67 6.40 -4.91 -10.19
N LYS A 68 6.26 -4.92 -11.53
CA LYS A 68 6.15 -6.16 -12.29
C LYS A 68 7.30 -7.14 -12.06
N ASP A 69 8.46 -6.59 -11.74
CA ASP A 69 9.75 -7.26 -11.56
C ASP A 69 10.00 -7.74 -10.12
N LYS A 70 9.11 -7.40 -9.18
CA LYS A 70 9.18 -7.86 -7.78
C LYS A 70 8.22 -9.01 -7.54
N ASP A 71 8.71 -10.04 -6.85
CA ASP A 71 7.95 -11.24 -6.48
C ASP A 71 7.34 -11.07 -5.09
N VAL A 72 6.54 -10.03 -4.93
CA VAL A 72 5.86 -9.69 -3.67
C VAL A 72 4.38 -9.98 -3.86
N ASP A 73 3.84 -10.87 -3.03
CA ASP A 73 2.42 -11.22 -3.09
C ASP A 73 1.59 -10.27 -2.21
N VAL A 74 1.09 -9.18 -2.81
CA VAL A 74 0.21 -8.24 -2.10
C VAL A 74 -1.20 -8.78 -1.86
N SER A 75 -1.55 -9.98 -2.36
CA SER A 75 -2.82 -10.60 -2.01
C SER A 75 -2.84 -11.05 -0.55
N LEU A 76 -1.69 -11.50 -0.01
CA LEU A 76 -1.52 -11.84 1.40
C LEU A 76 -1.64 -10.60 2.29
N VAL A 77 -0.99 -9.51 1.88
CA VAL A 77 -1.11 -8.21 2.56
C VAL A 77 -2.56 -7.75 2.54
N ALA A 78 -3.21 -7.75 1.37
CA ALA A 78 -4.60 -7.33 1.25
C ALA A 78 -5.55 -8.22 2.08
N ALA A 79 -5.29 -9.53 2.16
CA ALA A 79 -6.06 -10.45 3.01
C ALA A 79 -5.95 -10.10 4.50
N ALA A 80 -4.77 -9.67 4.98
CA ALA A 80 -4.61 -9.18 6.35
C ALA A 80 -5.46 -7.93 6.63
N PHE A 81 -5.69 -7.09 5.62
CA PHE A 81 -6.59 -5.93 5.68
C PHE A 81 -8.05 -6.26 5.31
N ASN A 82 -8.44 -7.54 5.36
CA ASN A 82 -9.78 -8.02 5.01
C ASN A 82 -10.21 -7.62 3.57
N GLY A 83 -9.22 -7.48 2.70
CA GLY A 83 -9.33 -7.25 1.26
C GLY A 83 -8.97 -8.49 0.44
N GLY A 84 -8.73 -8.29 -0.85
CA GLY A 84 -8.35 -9.37 -1.75
C GLY A 84 -8.00 -8.87 -3.14
N GLY A 85 -7.44 -9.74 -3.97
CA GLY A 85 -7.08 -9.41 -5.35
C GLY A 85 -6.00 -10.31 -5.92
N HIS A 86 -5.30 -9.82 -6.94
CA HIS A 86 -4.20 -10.52 -7.57
C HIS A 86 -2.89 -10.27 -6.82
N ALA A 87 -1.97 -11.25 -6.89
CA ALA A 87 -0.63 -11.16 -6.30
C ALA A 87 0.13 -9.89 -6.70
N LYS A 88 -0.14 -9.32 -7.88
CA LYS A 88 0.49 -8.08 -8.38
C LYS A 88 -0.36 -6.81 -8.27
N ALA A 89 -1.65 -6.95 -7.94
CA ALA A 89 -2.58 -5.84 -7.79
C ALA A 89 -3.76 -6.28 -6.91
N SER A 90 -3.81 -5.76 -5.69
CA SER A 90 -4.85 -6.09 -4.73
C SER A 90 -5.50 -4.84 -4.16
N GLY A 91 -6.72 -4.98 -3.66
CA GLY A 91 -7.46 -3.90 -3.04
C GLY A 91 -8.00 -4.33 -1.69
N ALA A 92 -7.96 -3.44 -0.71
CA ALA A 92 -8.68 -3.62 0.54
C ALA A 92 -9.58 -2.41 0.80
N LYS A 93 -10.67 -2.62 1.52
CA LYS A 93 -11.36 -1.50 2.15
C LYS A 93 -10.75 -1.36 3.53
N LEU A 94 -10.34 -0.16 3.90
CA LEU A 94 -9.93 0.16 5.26
C LEU A 94 -11.17 0.11 6.14
N ARG A 95 -11.57 -1.11 6.53
CA ARG A 95 -12.55 -1.34 7.57
C ARG A 95 -11.74 -1.46 8.85
N LEU A 96 -11.57 -0.33 9.54
CA LEU A 96 -11.02 -0.33 10.88
C LEU A 96 -12.03 -1.04 11.80
N ASP A 97 -11.89 -2.36 11.91
CA ASP A 97 -12.50 -3.12 13.01
C ASP A 97 -11.67 -2.83 14.27
N TRP A 98 -11.98 -1.67 14.86
CA TRP A 98 -11.39 -1.17 16.10
C TRP A 98 -11.32 -2.20 17.25
N PRO A 99 -12.23 -3.20 17.40
CA PRO A 99 -12.10 -4.18 18.47
C PRO A 99 -10.91 -5.14 18.27
N ALA A 100 -10.58 -5.49 17.02
CA ALA A 100 -9.50 -6.43 16.73
C ALA A 100 -8.11 -5.80 16.93
N ILE A 101 -7.97 -4.50 16.62
CA ILE A 101 -6.73 -3.73 16.83
C ILE A 101 -6.43 -3.59 18.32
N LEU A 102 -7.45 -3.33 19.15
CA LEU A 102 -7.28 -3.28 20.60
C LEU A 102 -6.88 -4.64 21.18
N GLN A 103 -7.38 -5.75 20.63
CA GLN A 103 -6.97 -7.08 21.08
C GLN A 103 -5.53 -7.44 20.69
N GLN A 104 -5.05 -7.03 19.51
CA GLN A 104 -3.67 -7.30 19.07
C GLN A 104 -2.62 -6.42 19.77
N ALA A 105 -2.96 -5.17 20.10
CA ALA A 105 -2.09 -4.28 20.87
C ALA A 105 -1.87 -4.78 22.31
N VAL A 106 -2.87 -5.43 22.90
CA VAL A 106 -2.80 -5.96 24.28
C VAL A 106 -1.94 -7.24 24.38
N THR A 107 -1.77 -8.01 23.29
CA THR A 107 -0.99 -9.27 23.30
C THR A 107 0.49 -9.11 22.98
N THR A 108 0.94 -7.92 22.55
CA THR A 108 2.36 -7.68 22.22
C THR A 108 3.18 -7.18 23.43
N GLU A 109 2.54 -7.02 24.59
CA GLU A 109 3.22 -6.83 25.88
C GLU A 109 3.22 -8.15 26.66
N ASN A 110 4.19 -9.03 26.41
CA ASN A 110 4.62 -10.09 27.34
C ASN A 110 6.10 -10.43 27.12
#